data_AF-A0A0M2KAQ1-F1
#
_entry.id   AF-A0A0M2KAQ1-F1
#
_cell.length_a   1.000
_cell.length_b   1.000
_cell.length_c   1.000
_cell.angle_alpha   90.00
_cell.angle_beta   90.00
_cell.angle_gamma   90.00
#
_symmetry.space_group_name_H-M   'P 1'
#
loop_
_entity.id
_entity.type
_entity.pdbx_description
1 polymer ?
#
loop_
_entity_poly.entity_id
_entity_poly.type
_entity_poly.pdbx_seq_one_letter_code
_entity_poly.pdbx_strand_id
1 'polypeptide(L)' 'MPTTCEDATRCLARLNSLNAINQRAVMINLGVLKAARSEILAHVELNGKGIMTDLVLNALNSAINEGQ' A
#
# COMPACT_ATOMS: atom_id res chain seq x y z
N MET A 1 32.92 -18.91 -0.29
CA MET A 1 31.61 -18.96 0.39
C MET A 1 31.12 -17.53 0.46
N PRO A 2 29.97 -17.15 -0.14
CA PRO A 2 29.43 -15.82 0.05
C PRO A 2 29.21 -15.61 1.56
N THR A 3 29.60 -14.44 2.06
CA THR A 3 29.41 -14.11 3.48
C THR A 3 27.97 -13.67 3.70
N THR A 4 27.40 -13.99 4.85
CA THR A 4 26.00 -13.64 5.20
C THR A 4 25.69 -12.14 5.04
N CYS A 5 26.71 -11.28 5.11
CA CYS A 5 26.63 -9.84 4.88
C CYS A 5 26.45 -9.47 3.39
N GLU A 6 27.10 -10.21 2.49
CA GLU A 6 26.97 -10.03 1.03
C GLU A 6 25.57 -10.43 0.55
N ASP A 7 25.04 -11.53 1.09
CA ASP A 7 23.67 -11.98 0.82
C ASP A 7 22.63 -10.99 1.37
N ALA A 8 22.83 -10.45 2.58
CA ALA A 8 21.95 -9.43 3.15
C ALA A 8 21.92 -8.14 2.31
N THR A 9 23.09 -7.70 1.83
CA THR A 9 23.20 -6.52 0.96
C THR A 9 22.47 -6.73 -0.37
N ARG A 10 22.60 -7.93 -0.94
CA ARG A 10 21.89 -8.31 -2.18
C ARG A 10 20.38 -8.37 -1.98
N CYS A 11 19.92 -8.88 -0.84
CA CYS A 11 18.51 -8.89 -0.47
C CYS A 11 17.95 -7.47 -0.33
N LEU A 12 18.66 -6.57 0.36
CA LEU A 12 18.25 -5.17 0.48
C LEU A 12 18.19 -4.46 -0.86
N ALA A 13 19.19 -4.65 -1.73
CA ALA A 13 19.19 -4.09 -3.08
C ALA A 13 17.96 -4.55 -3.89
N ARG A 14 17.58 -5.83 -3.76
CA ARG A 14 16.39 -6.39 -4.38
C ARG A 14 15.09 -5.84 -3.80
N LEU A 15 14.99 -5.68 -2.48
CA LEU A 15 13.80 -5.09 -1.86
C LEU A 15 13.60 -3.63 -2.30
N ASN A 16 14.69 -2.87 -2.39
CA ASN A 16 14.65 -1.49 -2.86
C ASN A 16 14.20 -1.39 -4.32
N SER A 17 14.67 -2.29 -5.20
CA SER A 17 14.23 -2.30 -6.60
C SER A 17 12.75 -2.66 -6.73
N LEU A 18 12.28 -3.65 -5.96
CA LEU A 18 10.85 -4.01 -5.95
C LEU A 18 9.98 -2.88 -5.40
N ASN A 19 10.42 -2.20 -4.34
CA ASN A 19 9.69 -1.07 -3.80
C ASN A 19 9.59 0.08 -4.81
N ALA A 20 10.66 0.39 -5.53
CA ALA A 20 10.64 1.42 -6.59
C ALA A 20 9.64 1.07 -7.71
N ILE A 21 9.54 -0.21 -8.09
CA ILE A 21 8.55 -0.68 -9.06
C ILE A 21 7.12 -0.56 -8.50
N ASN A 22 6.92 -0.91 -7.23
CA ASN A 22 5.62 -0.84 -6.55
C ASN A 22 5.14 0.60 -6.32
N GLN A 23 6.05 1.58 -6.27
CA GLN A 23 5.73 3.01 -6.18
C GLN A 23 5.27 3.63 -7.50
N ARG A 24 5.15 2.84 -8.57
CA ARG A 24 4.67 3.35 -9.85
C ARG A 24 3.27 3.95 -9.71
N ALA A 25 3.16 5.23 -10.02
CA ALA A 25 1.88 5.92 -10.06
C ALA A 25 0.98 5.30 -11.15
N VAL A 26 -0.26 5.02 -10.79
CA VAL A 26 -1.30 4.51 -11.69
C VAL A 26 -2.50 5.46 -11.58
N MET A 27 -3.03 5.89 -12.72
CA MET A 27 -4.28 6.65 -12.73
C MET A 27 -5.45 5.70 -12.47
N ILE A 28 -6.23 5.99 -11.44
CA ILE A 28 -7.43 5.23 -11.08
C ILE A 28 -8.63 6.19 -11.08
N ASN A 29 -9.79 5.68 -11.48
CA ASN A 29 -11.03 6.46 -11.44
C ASN A 29 -11.45 6.71 -9.97
N LEU A 30 -11.82 7.95 -9.64
CA LEU A 30 -12.31 8.35 -8.32
C LEU A 30 -13.48 7.46 -7.81
N GLY A 31 -14.38 7.03 -8.70
CA GLY A 31 -15.47 6.13 -8.35
C GLY A 31 -14.97 4.78 -7.83
N VAL A 32 -13.87 4.27 -8.38
CA VAL A 32 -13.25 3.01 -7.94
C VAL A 32 -12.61 3.18 -6.56
N LEU A 33 -11.95 4.31 -6.29
CA LEU A 33 -11.39 4.60 -4.96
C LEU A 33 -12.49 4.70 -3.90
N LYS A 34 -13.61 5.36 -4.22
CA LYS A 34 -14.77 5.46 -3.32
C LYS A 34 -15.40 4.10 -3.04
N ALA A 35 -15.53 3.25 -4.07
CA ALA A 35 -16.02 1.89 -3.91
C ALA A 35 -15.11 1.05 -3.02
N ALA A 36 -13.79 1.09 -3.26
CA ALA A 36 -12.81 0.39 -2.44
C ALA A 36 -12.86 0.83 -0.97
N ARG A 37 -12.95 2.14 -0.71
CA ARG A 37 -13.13 2.66 0.66
C ARG A 37 -14.42 2.11 1.31
N SER A 38 -15.53 2.10 0.58
CA SER A 38 -16.82 1.62 1.09
C SER A 38 -16.75 0.15 1.48
N GLU A 39 -16.13 -0.69 0.65
CA GLU A 39 -15.96 -2.12 0.90
C GLU A 39 -15.11 -2.37 2.16
N ILE A 40 -14.00 -1.64 2.29
CA ILE A 40 -13.13 -1.76 3.47
C ILE A 40 -13.87 -1.36 4.74
N LEU A 41 -14.67 -0.28 4.70
CA LEU A 41 -15.45 0.16 5.85
C LEU A 41 -16.50 -0.88 6.27
N ALA A 42 -17.17 -1.53 5.31
CA ALA A 42 -18.12 -2.60 5.59
C ALA A 42 -17.44 -3.79 6.30
N HIS A 43 -16.23 -4.16 5.88
CA HIS A 43 -15.47 -5.19 6.57
C HIS A 43 -14.96 -4.77 7.95
N VAL A 44 -14.59 -3.49 8.13
CA VAL A 44 -14.17 -2.93 9.42
C VAL A 44 -15.31 -2.96 10.43
N GLU A 45 -16.54 -2.65 10.00
CA GLU A 45 -17.71 -2.67 10.89
C GLU A 45 -17.94 -4.05 11.52
N LEU A 46 -17.66 -5.12 10.76
CA LEU A 46 -17.85 -6.50 11.21
C LEU A 46 -16.65 -7.07 11.98
N ASN A 47 -15.43 -6.67 11.61
CA ASN A 47 -14.21 -7.33 12.08
C ASN A 47 -13.31 -6.46 12.97
N GLY A 48 -13.66 -5.18 13.14
CA GLY A 48 -12.77 -4.19 13.70
C GLY A 48 -11.68 -3.75 12.71
N LYS A 49 -10.80 -2.87 13.18
CA LYS A 49 -9.80 -2.19 12.34
C LYS A 49 -8.38 -2.46 12.84
N GLY A 50 -7.51 -2.94 11.95
CA GLY A 50 -6.07 -3.08 12.21
C GLY A 50 -5.26 -1.90 11.69
N ILE A 51 -3.98 -1.83 12.07
CA ILE A 51 -3.05 -0.74 11.67
C ILE A 51 -2.93 -0.63 10.15
N MET A 52 -2.80 -1.75 9.44
CA MET A 52 -2.70 -1.73 7.97
C MET A 52 -4.00 -1.20 7.33
N THR A 53 -5.15 -1.58 7.88
CA THR A 53 -6.45 -1.08 7.43
C THR A 53 -6.55 0.43 7.61
N ASP A 54 -6.05 0.96 8.73
CA ASP A 54 -5.97 2.40 8.99
C ASP A 54 -5.09 3.13 7.98
N LEU A 55 -3.90 2.61 7.71
CA LEU A 55 -2.98 3.17 6.72
C LEU A 55 -3.63 3.25 5.34
N VAL A 56 -4.30 2.17 4.91
CA VAL A 56 -4.99 2.11 3.62
C VAL A 56 -6.17 3.08 3.57
N LEU A 57 -7.01 3.15 4.62
CA LEU A 57 -8.15 4.06 4.66
C LEU A 57 -7.70 5.53 4.63
N ASN A 58 -6.61 5.86 5.33
CA ASN A 58 -6.05 7.21 5.32
C ASN A 58 -5.51 7.59 3.93
N ALA A 59 -4.77 6.68 3.28
CA ALA A 59 -4.27 6.89 1.92
C ALA A 59 -5.43 7.07 0.92
N LEU A 60 -6.47 6.23 1.00
CA LEU A 60 -7.66 6.36 0.15
C LEU A 60 -8.39 7.69 0.39
N ASN A 61 -8.54 8.12 1.64
CA ASN A 61 -9.19 9.39 1.96
C ASN A 61 -8.40 10.59 1.42
N SER A 62 -7.07 10.58 1.55
CA SER A 62 -6.21 11.62 0.98
C SER A 62 -6.35 11.67 -0.54
N ALA A 63 -6.22 10.53 -1.23
CA ALA A 63 -6.39 10.45 -2.70
C ALA A 63 -7.78 10.92 -3.17
N ILE A 64 -8.85 10.55 -2.46
CA ILE A 64 -10.23 10.94 -2.79
C ILE A 64 -10.46 12.46 -2.60
N ASN A 65 -9.87 13.05 -1.57
CA ASN A 65 -10.11 14.45 -1.21
C ASN A 65 -9.18 15.42 -1.94
N GLU A 66 -7.94 15.00 -2.21
CA GLU A 66 -6.91 15.83 -2.83
C GLU A 66 -6.84 15.62 -4.36
N GLY A 67 -7.47 14.56 -4.88
CA GLY A 67 -7.49 14.26 -6.31
C GLY A 67 -6.13 13.84 -6.87
N GLN A 68 -5.24 13.32 -6.01
CA GLN A 68 -3.91 12.80 -6.35
C GLN A 68 -3.94 11.27 -6.51
#